data_AF-A0A4Z0L7F2-F1
#
_entry.id   AF-A0A4Z0L7F2-F1
#
_cell.length_a   1.000
_cell.length_b   1.000
_cell.length_c   1.000
_cell.angle_alpha   90.00
_cell.angle_beta   90.00
_cell.angle_gamma   90.00
#
_symmetry.space_group_name_H-M   'P 1'
#
loop_
_entity.id
_entity.type
_entity.pdbx_description
1 polymer ?
#
loop_
_entity_poly.entity_id
_entity_poly.type
_entity_poly.pdbx_seq_one_letter_code
_entity_poly.pdbx_strand_id
1 'polypeptide(L)'
;MTWEKCFGGTSEERLRHTQFGRSNVIRTFDNKFVIAGNSVSTNGDITDSNGGRDCWIVKFDGDGNLVWQKSYGGSDQDQANKVIETSDHGYLVIGSTNSVDGDVTNNKGGDDVWVLKLDVAGNLQWQKTYGGSGTDIGGSACQDGNSYVITGATSSNNIDVSGNHSVAFYDVWTFKIDLNGNMLWENV
;
A
#
# COMPACT_ATOMS: atom_id res chain seq x y z
N MET A 1 -0.25 0.19 33.67
CA MET A 1 -1.38 0.72 32.90
C MET A 1 -1.42 -0.08 31.62
N THR A 2 -2.32 -1.04 31.52
CA THR A 2 -2.47 -1.93 30.37
C THR A 2 -3.40 -1.24 29.37
N TRP A 3 -2.84 -0.70 28.30
CA TRP A 3 -3.57 -0.05 27.22
C TRP A 3 -3.84 -1.09 26.15
N GLU A 4 -5.09 -1.54 26.04
CA GLU A 4 -5.59 -2.30 24.90
C GLU A 4 -6.87 -1.62 24.41
N LYS A 5 -6.97 -1.38 23.10
CA LYS A 5 -8.15 -0.83 22.44
C LYS A 5 -8.29 -1.50 21.07
N CYS A 6 -9.45 -2.11 20.83
CA CYS A 6 -9.78 -2.74 19.55
C CYS A 6 -10.47 -1.71 18.65
N PHE A 7 -10.06 -1.63 17.38
CA PHE A 7 -10.64 -0.74 16.37
C PHE A 7 -11.12 -1.59 15.18
N GLY A 8 -12.36 -1.39 14.72
CA GLY A 8 -13.00 -2.19 13.67
C GLY A 8 -14.54 -2.02 13.58
N GLY A 9 -15.16 -2.64 12.59
CA GLY A 9 -16.61 -2.71 12.33
C GLY A 9 -17.20 -4.09 12.66
N THR A 10 -18.31 -4.47 12.00
CA THR A 10 -18.99 -5.77 12.27
C THR A 10 -18.45 -6.94 11.46
N SER A 11 -17.58 -6.67 10.48
CA SER A 11 -16.92 -7.66 9.64
C SER A 11 -15.49 -7.89 10.12
N GLU A 12 -14.69 -8.68 9.40
CA GLU A 12 -13.38 -9.09 9.89
C GLU A 12 -12.31 -8.00 9.70
N GLU A 13 -11.81 -7.39 10.79
CA GLU A 13 -10.58 -6.59 10.76
C GLU A 13 -9.36 -7.45 11.06
N ARG A 14 -8.45 -7.54 10.09
CA ARG A 14 -7.19 -8.26 10.25
C ARG A 14 -6.02 -7.28 10.29
N LEU A 15 -5.47 -7.04 11.47
CA LEU A 15 -4.07 -6.61 11.64
C LEU A 15 -3.09 -7.81 11.53
N ARG A 16 -3.51 -8.91 10.89
CA ARG A 16 -2.80 -10.20 10.93
C ARG A 16 -1.59 -10.25 10.00
N HIS A 17 -0.45 -10.57 10.59
CA HIS A 17 0.71 -11.19 9.95
C HIS A 17 0.43 -12.68 9.70
N THR A 18 -0.15 -13.02 8.54
CA THR A 18 -0.08 -14.37 7.97
C THR A 18 -0.03 -14.25 6.45
N GLN A 19 0.98 -14.87 5.82
CA GLN A 19 1.32 -15.07 4.39
C GLN A 19 0.89 -14.05 3.30
N PHE A 20 -0.24 -13.34 3.43
CA PHE A 20 -0.77 -12.33 2.51
C PHE A 20 -1.39 -11.10 3.23
N GLY A 21 -1.26 -10.95 4.55
CA GLY A 21 -1.63 -9.73 5.26
C GLY A 21 -0.39 -9.11 5.91
N ARG A 22 0.06 -7.95 5.43
CA ARG A 22 1.21 -7.24 6.01
C ARG A 22 0.74 -5.91 6.58
N SER A 23 0.47 -5.88 7.88
CA SER A 23 0.29 -4.62 8.60
C SER A 23 1.66 -3.99 8.85
N ASN A 24 1.77 -2.67 8.68
CA ASN A 24 2.99 -1.93 8.98
C ASN A 24 2.69 -0.74 9.89
N VAL A 25 3.57 -0.48 10.85
CA VAL A 25 3.51 0.71 11.71
C VAL A 25 4.82 1.48 11.59
N ILE A 26 4.71 2.80 11.53
CA ILE A 26 5.84 3.73 11.63
C ILE A 26 5.56 4.77 12.71
N ARG A 27 6.62 5.23 13.36
CA ARG A 27 6.60 6.48 14.12
C ARG A 27 7.01 7.61 13.18
N THR A 28 6.27 8.70 13.20
CA THR A 28 6.50 9.87 12.35
C THR A 28 7.41 10.90 13.02
N PHE A 29 7.93 11.85 12.26
CA PHE A 29 8.78 12.96 12.73
C PHE A 29 8.08 13.83 13.78
N ASP A 30 6.75 13.95 13.70
CA ASP A 30 5.92 14.65 14.68
C ASP A 30 5.55 13.80 15.92
N ASN A 31 6.25 12.69 16.15
CA ASN A 31 6.04 11.75 17.27
C ASN A 31 4.64 11.11 17.30
N LYS A 32 4.00 11.01 16.15
CA LYS A 32 2.74 10.32 15.94
C LYS A 32 3.00 8.92 15.38
N PHE A 33 1.94 8.13 15.20
CA PHE A 33 2.04 6.79 14.65
C PHE A 33 1.15 6.67 13.43
N VAL A 34 1.66 6.08 12.35
CA VAL A 34 0.87 5.73 11.16
C VAL A 34 0.90 4.22 10.98
N ILE A 35 -0.28 3.66 10.79
CA ILE A 35 -0.51 2.23 10.58
C ILE A 35 -1.11 2.05 9.20
N ALA A 36 -0.57 1.09 8.46
CA ALA A 36 -1.12 0.61 7.20
C ALA A 36 -1.62 -0.81 7.39
N GLY A 37 -2.85 -1.07 6.95
CA GLY A 37 -3.50 -2.38 7.00
C GLY A 37 -4.59 -2.47 5.94
N ASN A 38 -5.45 -3.48 6.07
CA ASN A 38 -6.52 -3.76 5.10
C ASN A 38 -7.84 -3.91 5.85
N SER A 39 -8.93 -3.48 5.24
CA SER A 39 -10.27 -3.71 5.79
C SER A 39 -11.28 -4.14 4.73
N VAL A 40 -12.15 -5.08 5.06
CA VAL A 40 -13.35 -5.46 4.28
C VAL A 40 -14.62 -4.77 4.76
N SER A 41 -14.51 -3.93 5.78
CA SER A 41 -15.68 -3.44 6.50
C SER A 41 -16.25 -2.20 5.81
N THR A 42 -17.54 -2.27 5.49
CA THR A 42 -18.33 -1.19 4.91
C THR A 42 -19.02 -0.32 5.97
N ASN A 43 -18.66 -0.49 7.25
CA ASN A 43 -19.28 0.21 8.39
C ASN A 43 -18.31 0.38 9.58
N GLY A 44 -18.76 1.10 10.61
CA GLY A 44 -17.98 1.38 11.81
C GLY A 44 -17.15 2.66 11.67
N ASP A 45 -15.88 2.59 12.06
CA ASP A 45 -14.94 3.70 11.94
C ASP A 45 -14.51 3.98 10.49
N ILE A 46 -14.79 3.09 9.54
CA ILE A 46 -14.41 3.21 8.13
C ILE A 46 -15.47 3.97 7.36
N THR A 47 -15.08 5.10 6.77
CA THR A 47 -16.02 6.06 6.17
C THR A 47 -16.28 5.86 4.68
N ASP A 48 -15.42 5.13 3.95
CA ASP A 48 -15.44 5.09 2.48
C ASP A 48 -14.97 3.71 1.95
N SER A 49 -15.83 2.68 2.04
CA SER A 49 -15.51 1.36 1.49
C SER A 49 -16.14 1.17 0.11
N ASN A 50 -15.36 0.70 -0.86
CA ASN A 50 -15.76 0.55 -2.26
C ASN A 50 -16.24 -0.88 -2.63
N GLY A 51 -16.42 -1.75 -1.64
CA GLY A 51 -17.10 -3.06 -1.79
C GLY A 51 -16.20 -4.28 -1.62
N GLY A 52 -14.88 -4.12 -1.71
CA GLY A 52 -13.86 -5.17 -1.52
C GLY A 52 -12.97 -4.99 -0.29
N ARG A 53 -11.72 -5.53 -0.33
CA ARG A 53 -10.71 -5.19 0.70
C ARG A 53 -10.11 -3.85 0.30
N ASP A 54 -10.19 -2.85 1.16
CA ASP A 54 -9.59 -1.55 0.93
C ASP A 54 -8.29 -1.39 1.73
N CYS A 55 -7.34 -0.65 1.16
CA CYS A 55 -6.14 -0.18 1.85
C CYS A 55 -6.56 0.82 2.92
N TRP A 56 -6.33 0.50 4.20
CA TRP A 56 -6.72 1.34 5.33
C TRP A 56 -5.50 1.91 6.04
N ILE A 57 -5.41 3.24 6.05
CA ILE A 57 -4.33 3.99 6.69
C ILE A 57 -4.89 4.77 7.87
N VAL A 58 -4.24 4.63 9.03
CA VAL A 58 -4.69 5.23 10.28
C VAL A 58 -3.54 5.99 10.92
N LYS A 59 -3.81 7.20 11.38
CA LYS A 59 -2.87 8.01 12.15
C LYS A 59 -3.37 8.23 13.57
N PHE A 60 -2.51 7.96 14.54
CA PHE A 60 -2.72 8.23 15.96
C PHE A 60 -1.73 9.26 16.48
N ASP A 61 -2.11 10.04 17.49
CA ASP A 61 -1.17 10.86 18.24
C ASP A 61 -0.31 10.02 19.21
N GLY A 62 0.59 10.68 19.93
CA GLY A 62 1.49 10.01 20.89
C GLY A 62 0.77 9.41 22.10
N ASP A 63 -0.47 9.81 22.36
CA ASP A 63 -1.32 9.33 23.46
C ASP A 63 -2.30 8.23 23.00
N GLY A 64 -2.28 7.87 21.72
CA GLY A 64 -3.14 6.84 21.13
C GLY A 64 -4.53 7.33 20.74
N ASN A 65 -4.75 8.65 20.64
CA ASN A 65 -5.99 9.20 20.09
C ASN A 65 -5.95 9.18 18.56
N LEU A 66 -7.08 8.85 17.94
CA LEU A 66 -7.23 8.88 16.49
C LEU A 66 -7.10 10.33 15.99
N VAL A 67 -6.18 10.56 15.06
CA VAL A 67 -6.01 11.86 14.38
C VAL A 67 -6.80 11.86 13.08
N TRP A 68 -6.60 10.83 12.26
CA TRP A 68 -7.36 10.60 11.03
C TRP A 68 -7.25 9.14 10.61
N GLN A 69 -8.18 8.72 9.78
CA GLN A 69 -8.13 7.44 9.07
C GLN A 69 -8.71 7.63 7.67
N LYS A 70 -8.21 6.86 6.70
CA LYS A 70 -8.68 6.88 5.32
C LYS A 70 -8.59 5.50 4.70
N SER A 71 -9.53 5.21 3.82
CA SER A 71 -9.53 4.02 2.97
C SER A 71 -9.22 4.44 1.54
N TYR A 72 -8.51 3.58 0.82
CA TYR A 72 -8.20 3.74 -0.60
C TYR A 72 -8.39 2.41 -1.32
N GLY A 73 -8.94 2.45 -2.52
CA GLY A 73 -9.12 1.24 -3.31
C GLY A 73 -10.19 1.41 -4.39
N GLY A 74 -10.55 0.28 -4.99
CA GLY A 74 -11.65 0.15 -5.94
C GLY A 74 -12.61 -0.95 -5.51
N SER A 75 -13.29 -1.55 -6.48
CA SER A 75 -14.33 -2.54 -6.22
C SER A 75 -13.79 -3.93 -5.85
N ASP A 76 -12.51 -4.22 -6.09
CA ASP A 76 -11.88 -5.51 -5.82
C ASP A 76 -10.94 -5.48 -4.58
N GLN A 77 -9.81 -6.20 -4.61
CA GLN A 77 -8.89 -6.35 -3.48
C GLN A 77 -7.73 -5.35 -3.60
N ASP A 78 -7.66 -4.44 -2.65
CA ASP A 78 -6.64 -3.42 -2.48
C ASP A 78 -5.98 -3.58 -1.12
N GLN A 79 -4.66 -3.72 -1.12
CA GLN A 79 -3.91 -4.04 0.09
C GLN A 79 -2.74 -3.10 0.27
N ALA A 80 -2.55 -2.66 1.52
CA ALA A 80 -1.34 -2.02 1.99
C ALA A 80 -0.42 -3.05 2.66
N ASN A 81 0.85 -3.05 2.27
CA ASN A 81 1.90 -3.89 2.84
C ASN A 81 2.96 -3.09 3.60
N LYS A 82 3.22 -1.84 3.19
CA LYS A 82 4.24 -0.96 3.76
C LYS A 82 3.77 0.47 3.74
N VAL A 83 4.12 1.22 4.79
CA VAL A 83 4.07 2.69 4.80
C VAL A 83 5.43 3.23 5.23
N ILE A 84 5.84 4.34 4.63
CA ILE A 84 6.98 5.14 5.09
C ILE A 84 6.57 6.62 5.12
N GLU A 85 7.10 7.38 6.06
CA GLU A 85 7.02 8.83 6.03
C GLU A 85 8.07 9.35 5.04
N THR A 86 7.67 10.27 4.17
CA THR A 86 8.53 10.87 3.16
C THR A 86 9.14 12.18 3.64
N SER A 87 10.18 12.66 2.95
CA SER A 87 10.92 13.87 3.31
C SER A 87 10.09 15.15 3.30
N ASP A 88 8.95 15.15 2.63
CA ASP A 88 7.96 16.23 2.60
C ASP A 88 6.89 16.10 3.72
N HIS A 89 7.09 15.20 4.68
CA HIS A 89 6.16 14.84 5.76
C HIS A 89 4.83 14.21 5.29
N GLY A 90 4.76 13.83 4.02
CA GLY A 90 3.72 12.95 3.51
C GLY A 90 4.04 11.48 3.79
N TYR A 91 3.32 10.59 3.10
CA TYR A 91 3.52 9.15 3.23
C TYR A 91 3.59 8.49 1.86
N LEU A 92 4.46 7.49 1.73
CA LEU A 92 4.40 6.54 0.63
C LEU A 92 3.86 5.23 1.17
N VAL A 93 2.77 4.75 0.57
CA VAL A 93 2.13 3.48 0.88
C VAL A 93 2.35 2.54 -0.30
N ILE A 94 2.68 1.29 -0.02
CA ILE A 94 2.87 0.26 -1.04
C ILE A 94 2.12 -1.01 -0.66
N GLY A 95 1.47 -1.62 -1.63
CA GLY A 95 1.04 -3.01 -1.56
C GLY A 95 0.62 -3.50 -2.93
N SER A 96 -0.61 -4.01 -3.04
CA SER A 96 -1.10 -4.66 -4.26
C SER A 96 -2.56 -4.34 -4.52
N THR A 97 -2.95 -4.32 -5.79
CA THR A 97 -4.33 -4.12 -6.22
C THR A 97 -4.68 -5.01 -7.40
N ASN A 98 -5.86 -5.62 -7.40
CA ASN A 98 -6.50 -6.14 -8.62
C ASN A 98 -7.71 -5.31 -9.07
N SER A 99 -7.94 -4.16 -8.45
CA SER A 99 -9.01 -3.22 -8.81
C SER A 99 -8.65 -2.44 -10.08
N VAL A 100 -9.67 -2.03 -10.84
CA VAL A 100 -9.54 -1.24 -12.08
C VAL A 100 -10.31 0.09 -12.03
N ASP A 101 -10.85 0.43 -10.86
CA ASP A 101 -11.73 1.56 -10.61
C ASP A 101 -11.47 2.20 -9.22
N GLY A 102 -12.34 3.15 -8.84
CA GLY A 102 -12.17 3.92 -7.60
C GLY A 102 -10.94 4.81 -7.66
N ASP A 103 -10.05 4.67 -6.68
CA ASP A 103 -8.76 5.37 -6.66
C ASP A 103 -7.75 4.75 -7.65
N VAL A 104 -7.94 3.50 -8.05
CA VAL A 104 -7.03 2.75 -8.91
C VAL A 104 -7.30 3.08 -10.36
N THR A 105 -6.26 3.43 -11.11
CA THR A 105 -6.44 3.94 -12.50
C THR A 105 -5.99 3.00 -13.60
N ASN A 106 -5.15 2.00 -13.33
CA ASN A 106 -4.51 1.23 -14.42
C ASN A 106 -3.93 -0.12 -14.00
N ASN A 107 -4.72 -1.03 -13.41
CA ASN A 107 -4.26 -2.42 -13.26
C ASN A 107 -4.12 -3.08 -14.65
N LYS A 108 -3.05 -3.88 -14.84
CA LYS A 108 -2.64 -4.41 -16.14
C LYS A 108 -2.80 -5.94 -16.28
N GLY A 109 -3.43 -6.61 -15.32
CA GLY A 109 -3.45 -8.07 -15.28
C GLY A 109 -4.06 -8.64 -14.01
N GLY A 110 -3.28 -9.45 -13.29
CA GLY A 110 -3.65 -9.99 -11.98
C GLY A 110 -3.55 -8.91 -10.90
N ASP A 111 -2.86 -9.17 -9.80
CA ASP A 111 -2.51 -8.09 -8.88
C ASP A 111 -1.35 -7.28 -9.46
N ASP A 112 -1.40 -5.95 -9.40
CA ASP A 112 -0.28 -5.06 -9.69
C ASP A 112 0.30 -4.49 -8.39
N VAL A 113 1.59 -4.15 -8.38
CA VAL A 113 2.18 -3.35 -7.29
C VAL A 113 1.49 -2.00 -7.26
N TRP A 114 0.85 -1.68 -6.15
CA TRP A 114 0.15 -0.41 -6.00
C TRP A 114 0.91 0.52 -5.06
N VAL A 115 1.16 1.75 -5.52
CA VAL A 115 1.89 2.78 -4.76
C VAL A 115 1.04 4.02 -4.66
N LEU A 116 0.81 4.49 -3.43
CA LEU A 116 0.12 5.74 -3.15
C LEU A 116 1.09 6.73 -2.53
N LYS A 117 1.04 7.97 -3.00
CA LYS A 117 1.63 9.12 -2.31
C LYS A 117 0.53 9.92 -1.65
N LEU A 118 0.67 10.10 -0.35
CA LEU A 118 -0.25 10.84 0.49
C LEU A 118 0.42 12.11 1.03
N ASP A 119 -0.39 13.14 1.28
CA ASP A 119 0.05 14.30 2.06
C ASP A 119 0.01 14.01 3.58
N VAL A 120 0.42 14.98 4.40
CA VAL A 120 0.48 14.86 5.87
C VAL A 120 -0.89 14.57 6.53
N ALA A 121 -1.98 14.97 5.88
CA ALA A 121 -3.36 14.74 6.30
C ALA A 121 -3.95 13.44 5.71
N GLY A 122 -3.14 12.68 4.96
CA GLY A 122 -3.55 11.47 4.27
C GLY A 122 -4.29 11.73 2.95
N ASN A 123 -4.37 12.94 2.42
CA ASN A 123 -5.04 13.10 1.12
C ASN A 123 -4.17 12.50 0.00
N LEU A 124 -4.82 11.82 -0.94
CA LEU A 124 -4.15 11.21 -2.08
C LEU A 124 -3.58 12.30 -2.99
N GLN A 125 -2.26 12.32 -3.17
CA GLN A 125 -1.57 13.21 -4.11
C GLN A 125 -1.46 12.56 -5.49
N TRP A 126 -1.05 11.29 -5.51
CA TRP A 126 -1.05 10.45 -6.70
C TRP A 126 -1.07 8.98 -6.30
N GLN A 127 -1.52 8.12 -7.22
CA GLN A 127 -1.27 6.68 -7.15
C GLN A 127 -0.80 6.15 -8.50
N LYS A 128 -0.07 5.03 -8.46
CA LYS A 128 0.45 4.32 -9.62
C LYS A 128 0.40 2.81 -9.39
N THR A 129 0.14 2.08 -10.46
CA THR A 129 0.26 0.63 -10.56
C THR A 129 1.48 0.26 -11.38
N TYR A 130 2.26 -0.72 -10.93
CA TYR A 130 3.44 -1.24 -11.62
C TYR A 130 3.33 -2.75 -11.70
N GLY A 131 3.51 -3.30 -12.91
CA GLY A 131 3.35 -4.73 -13.13
C GLY A 131 3.09 -5.07 -14.59
N GLY A 132 2.63 -6.30 -14.80
CA GLY A 132 2.34 -6.86 -16.12
C GLY A 132 1.04 -7.63 -16.15
N SER A 133 0.93 -8.60 -17.06
CA SER A 133 -0.28 -9.43 -17.15
C SER A 133 -0.40 -10.48 -16.03
N GLY A 134 0.67 -10.70 -15.25
CA GLY A 134 0.74 -11.67 -14.17
C GLY A 134 0.35 -11.08 -12.81
N THR A 135 0.93 -11.62 -11.74
CA THR A 135 0.74 -11.14 -10.35
C THR A 135 2.03 -10.48 -9.86
N ASP A 136 1.90 -9.25 -9.39
CA ASP A 136 2.97 -8.36 -8.99
C ASP A 136 2.66 -7.79 -7.59
N ILE A 137 3.53 -8.09 -6.62
CA ILE A 137 3.27 -7.86 -5.19
C ILE A 137 4.25 -6.84 -4.63
N GLY A 138 3.74 -5.72 -4.13
CA GLY A 138 4.54 -4.71 -3.45
C GLY A 138 4.99 -5.19 -2.07
N GLY A 139 6.29 -5.30 -1.84
CA GLY A 139 6.84 -5.88 -0.61
C GLY A 139 7.30 -4.85 0.43
N SER A 140 8.19 -3.95 0.02
CA SER A 140 8.81 -2.93 0.88
C SER A 140 9.30 -1.75 0.04
N ALA A 141 9.55 -0.62 0.69
CA ALA A 141 10.22 0.52 0.08
C ALA A 141 11.00 1.37 1.09
N CYS A 142 11.89 2.18 0.52
CA CYS A 142 12.54 3.30 1.19
C CYS A 142 12.63 4.50 0.24
N GLN A 143 12.71 5.69 0.82
CA GLN A 143 13.06 6.89 0.08
C GLN A 143 14.59 7.01 -0.02
N ASP A 144 15.08 7.33 -1.22
CA ASP A 144 16.48 7.60 -1.53
C ASP A 144 16.59 8.98 -2.18
N GLY A 145 16.83 10.01 -1.37
CA GLY A 145 16.82 11.40 -1.83
C GLY A 145 15.50 11.78 -2.53
N ASN A 146 15.58 12.13 -3.81
CA ASN A 146 14.44 12.52 -4.65
C ASN A 146 13.83 11.34 -5.42
N SER A 147 13.84 10.15 -4.83
CA SER A 147 13.34 8.93 -5.46
C SER A 147 12.92 7.91 -4.41
N TYR A 148 12.25 6.84 -4.85
CA TYR A 148 11.87 5.71 -4.02
C TYR A 148 12.41 4.43 -4.62
N VAL A 149 12.98 3.56 -3.79
CA VAL A 149 13.34 2.19 -4.17
C VAL A 149 12.29 1.26 -3.60
N ILE A 150 11.74 0.41 -4.45
CA ILE A 150 10.64 -0.50 -4.16
C ILE A 150 11.09 -1.91 -4.47
N THR A 151 10.75 -2.85 -3.62
CA THR A 151 11.02 -4.28 -3.85
C THR A 151 9.76 -5.09 -3.57
N GLY A 152 9.64 -6.21 -4.27
CA GLY A 152 8.43 -7.00 -4.34
C GLY A 152 8.68 -8.36 -4.98
N ALA A 153 7.60 -8.95 -5.45
CA ALA A 153 7.63 -10.23 -6.14
C ALA A 153 6.81 -10.13 -7.43
N THR A 154 7.26 -10.76 -8.52
CA THR A 154 6.60 -10.71 -9.83
C THR A 154 6.50 -12.10 -10.45
N SER A 155 5.37 -12.41 -11.08
CA SER A 155 5.25 -13.51 -12.05
C SER A 155 5.09 -13.00 -13.49
N SER A 156 5.18 -11.69 -13.69
CA SER A 156 5.07 -11.00 -14.97
C SER A 156 6.41 -10.97 -15.71
N ASN A 157 6.35 -10.80 -17.03
CA ASN A 157 7.52 -10.65 -17.91
C ASN A 157 7.26 -9.65 -19.06
N ASN A 158 6.28 -8.77 -18.86
CA ASN A 158 5.80 -7.83 -19.85
C ASN A 158 5.37 -6.50 -19.21
N ILE A 159 5.14 -5.51 -20.08
CA ILE A 159 4.66 -4.16 -19.78
C ILE A 159 5.68 -3.35 -18.96
N ASP A 160 5.61 -3.38 -17.63
CA ASP A 160 6.56 -2.67 -16.76
C ASP A 160 7.70 -3.56 -16.26
N VAL A 161 7.54 -4.89 -16.36
CA VAL A 161 8.49 -5.90 -15.86
C VAL A 161 9.24 -6.50 -17.04
N SER A 162 10.57 -6.34 -17.09
CA SER A 162 11.42 -7.00 -18.08
C SER A 162 12.22 -8.15 -17.48
N GLY A 163 12.21 -9.30 -18.18
CA GLY A 163 12.86 -10.53 -17.72
C GLY A 163 12.05 -11.25 -16.64
N ASN A 164 11.75 -12.53 -16.85
CA ASN A 164 11.33 -13.47 -15.79
C ASN A 164 11.53 -14.90 -16.35
N HIS A 165 12.23 -15.77 -15.63
CA HIS A 165 12.66 -17.06 -16.16
C HIS A 165 12.08 -18.26 -15.40
N SER A 166 10.94 -18.08 -14.73
CA SER A 166 10.12 -19.20 -14.29
C SER A 166 8.63 -18.85 -14.31
N VAL A 167 7.91 -19.31 -15.33
CA VAL A 167 6.44 -19.19 -15.50
C VAL A 167 5.60 -19.85 -14.39
N ALA A 168 6.23 -20.42 -13.37
CA ALA A 168 5.58 -21.15 -12.28
C ALA A 168 5.87 -20.58 -10.87
N PHE A 169 6.77 -19.60 -10.73
CA PHE A 169 7.17 -19.05 -9.43
C PHE A 169 7.36 -17.54 -9.49
N TYR A 170 7.24 -16.88 -8.35
CA TYR A 170 7.54 -15.45 -8.24
C TYR A 170 9.04 -15.21 -8.19
N ASP A 171 9.53 -14.27 -8.99
CA ASP A 171 10.87 -13.70 -8.92
C ASP A 171 10.85 -12.42 -8.06
N VAL A 172 12.01 -12.02 -7.51
CA VAL A 172 12.11 -10.76 -6.77
C VAL A 172 12.24 -9.63 -7.76
N TRP A 173 11.32 -8.67 -7.69
CA TRP A 173 11.40 -7.46 -8.51
C TRP A 173 11.82 -6.28 -7.66
N THR A 174 12.85 -5.56 -8.08
CA THR A 174 13.27 -4.30 -7.45
C THR A 174 13.32 -3.21 -8.49
N PHE A 175 12.64 -2.10 -8.22
CA PHE A 175 12.58 -0.98 -9.14
C PHE A 175 12.66 0.35 -8.40
N LYS A 176 12.98 1.40 -9.15
CA LYS A 176 13.15 2.74 -8.61
C LYS A 176 12.26 3.71 -9.37
N ILE A 177 11.58 4.57 -8.63
CA ILE A 177 10.67 5.60 -9.16
C ILE A 177 11.10 6.99 -8.69
N ASP A 178 10.76 8.03 -9.45
CA ASP A 178 10.92 9.42 -9.02
C ASP A 178 9.83 9.84 -8.00
N LEU A 179 9.90 11.08 -7.50
CA LEU A 179 8.90 11.61 -6.54
C LEU A 179 7.46 11.71 -7.10
N ASN A 180 7.30 11.62 -8.42
CA ASN A 180 6.01 11.68 -9.12
C ASN A 180 5.51 10.29 -9.53
N GLY A 181 6.23 9.22 -9.18
CA GLY A 181 5.89 7.85 -9.54
C GLY A 181 6.19 7.49 -10.99
N ASN A 182 7.20 8.10 -11.61
CA ASN A 182 7.69 7.64 -12.90
C ASN A 182 8.85 6.65 -12.70
N MET A 183 8.80 5.52 -13.40
CA MET A 183 9.87 4.51 -13.39
C MET A 183 11.20 5.13 -13.87
N LEU A 184 12.26 4.95 -13.08
CA LEU A 184 13.63 5.36 -13.40
C LEU A 184 14.47 4.17 -13.89
N TRP A 185 14.34 3.03 -13.22
CA TRP A 185 14.94 1.75 -13.62
C TRP A 185 14.25 0.60 -12.89
N GLU A 186 14.43 -0.61 -13.42
CA GLU A 186 14.04 -1.87 -12.78
C GLU A 186 15.18 -2.90 -12.81
N ASN A 187 15.08 -3.91 -11.95
CA ASN A 187 15.97 -5.07 -11.89
C ASN A 187 15.16 -6.27 -11.38
N VAL A 188 15.16 -7.34 -12.16
CA VAL A 188 14.47 -8.61 -11.88
C VAL A 188 15.51 -9.71 -11.76
#